data_AF-A0AAV2IT73-F1
#
_entry.id   AF-A0AAV2IT73-F1
#
_cell.length_a   1.000
_cell.length_b   1.000
_cell.length_c   1.000
_cell.angle_alpha   90.00
_cell.angle_beta   90.00
_cell.angle_gamma   90.00
#
_symmetry.space_group_name_H-M   'P 1'
#
loop_
_entity.id
_entity.type
_entity.pdbx_description
1 polymer ?
#
loop_
_entity_poly.entity_id
_entity_poly.type
_entity_poly.pdbx_seq_one_letter_code
_entity_poly.pdbx_strand_id
1 'polypeptide(L)'
;MTSVQSSPRPWMLLSVTFLFGVMMSSRPVTVEARYCFTGIITTETTSSGSVRQYCITGMTPDNISIGPLHTVYGNRSHGGIYGCSCELATGLKCCKVFIL
;
A
#
# COMPACT_ATOMS: atom_id res chain seq x y z
N MET A 1 -22.42 8.63 -51.49
CA MET A 1 -22.46 8.33 -50.05
C MET A 1 -22.25 6.84 -49.88
N THR A 2 -21.02 6.38 -49.65
CA THR A 2 -20.70 4.96 -49.45
C THR A 2 -20.05 4.83 -48.07
N SER A 3 -20.82 4.36 -47.10
CA SER A 3 -20.34 3.98 -45.78
C SER A 3 -19.48 2.72 -45.92
N VAL A 4 -18.15 2.88 -45.89
CA VAL A 4 -17.24 1.75 -45.72
C VAL A 4 -17.29 1.35 -44.25
N GLN A 5 -18.26 0.49 -43.94
CA GLN A 5 -18.39 -0.16 -42.64
C GLN A 5 -17.31 -1.25 -42.56
N SER A 6 -16.11 -0.86 -42.12
CA SER A 6 -15.00 -1.77 -41.87
C SER A 6 -15.34 -2.64 -40.64
N SER A 7 -15.82 -3.84 -40.91
CA SER A 7 -16.01 -4.89 -39.92
C SER A 7 -14.70 -5.15 -39.16
N PRO A 8 -14.65 -4.98 -37.82
CA PRO A 8 -13.43 -5.23 -37.06
C PRO A 8 -13.10 -6.73 -37.12
N ARG A 9 -11.87 -7.04 -37.55
CA ARG A 9 -11.36 -8.41 -37.67
C ARG A 9 -11.37 -9.08 -36.29
N PRO A 10 -11.95 -10.28 -36.14
CA PRO A 10 -12.20 -10.93 -34.84
C PRO A 10 -10.92 -11.16 -34.01
N TRP A 11 -9.76 -11.23 -34.65
CA TRP A 11 -8.47 -11.42 -33.96
C TRP A 11 -7.97 -10.17 -33.23
N MET A 12 -8.39 -8.96 -33.64
CA MET A 12 -8.05 -7.74 -32.90
C MET A 12 -8.89 -7.57 -31.62
N LEU A 13 -10.09 -8.14 -31.57
CA LEU A 13 -10.93 -8.09 -30.36
C LEU A 13 -10.36 -8.96 -29.23
N LEU A 14 -9.70 -10.06 -29.58
CA LEU A 14 -9.07 -10.99 -28.62
C LEU A 14 -7.82 -10.39 -27.95
N SER A 15 -7.00 -9.64 -28.68
CA SER A 15 -5.81 -9.01 -28.10
C SER A 15 -6.17 -7.87 -27.14
N VAL A 16 -7.22 -7.10 -27.45
CA VAL A 16 -7.69 -6.00 -26.60
C VAL A 16 -8.34 -6.52 -25.32
N THR A 17 -9.13 -7.60 -25.37
CA THR A 17 -9.69 -8.22 -24.16
C THR A 17 -8.62 -8.83 -23.26
N PHE A 18 -7.56 -9.42 -23.83
CA PHE A 18 -6.44 -9.93 -23.03
C PHE A 18 -5.73 -8.81 -22.27
N LEU A 19 -5.40 -7.69 -22.95
CA LEU A 19 -4.75 -6.53 -22.33
C LEU A 19 -5.62 -5.88 -21.23
N PHE A 20 -6.93 -5.73 -21.43
CA PHE A 20 -7.84 -5.25 -20.40
C PHE A 20 -7.97 -6.23 -19.21
N GLY A 21 -7.97 -7.54 -19.49
CA GLY A 21 -8.01 -8.58 -18.46
C GLY A 21 -6.77 -8.58 -17.56
N VAL A 22 -5.57 -8.32 -18.10
CA VAL A 22 -4.35 -8.25 -17.28
C VAL A 22 -4.35 -7.01 -16.37
N MET A 23 -4.86 -5.86 -16.82
CA MET A 23 -4.93 -4.65 -15.97
C MET A 23 -5.95 -4.79 -14.82
N MET A 24 -7.04 -5.53 -15.02
CA MET A 24 -8.04 -5.83 -13.98
C MET A 24 -7.64 -6.95 -13.02
N SER A 25 -6.53 -7.66 -13.25
CA SER A 25 -6.00 -8.66 -12.33
C SER A 25 -5.30 -8.05 -11.10
N SER A 26 -5.14 -6.73 -11.09
CA SER A 26 -4.84 -5.99 -9.86
C SER A 26 -6.09 -6.00 -8.99
N ARG A 27 -6.35 -7.12 -8.29
CA ARG A 27 -7.32 -7.14 -7.20
C ARG A 27 -6.97 -5.93 -6.33
N PRO A 28 -7.85 -4.93 -6.16
CA PRO A 28 -7.65 -4.02 -5.05
C PRO A 28 -7.63 -4.95 -3.84
N VAL A 29 -6.51 -4.99 -3.13
CA VAL A 29 -6.54 -5.49 -1.77
C VAL A 29 -7.50 -4.53 -1.08
N THR A 30 -8.76 -4.93 -1.01
CA THR A 30 -9.75 -4.28 -0.17
C THR A 30 -9.26 -4.54 1.23
N VAL A 31 -8.34 -3.68 1.69
CA VAL A 31 -8.01 -3.54 3.09
C VAL A 31 -9.33 -3.13 3.70
N GLU A 32 -10.09 -4.09 4.20
CA GLU A 32 -11.28 -3.83 4.98
C GLU A 32 -10.77 -3.13 6.24
N ALA A 33 -10.65 -1.81 6.15
CA ALA A 33 -9.90 -0.95 7.06
C ALA A 33 -10.64 -0.78 8.40
N ARG A 34 -11.09 -1.88 9.01
CA ARG A 34 -11.83 -1.84 10.28
C ARG A 34 -10.92 -1.48 11.46
N TYR A 35 -9.60 -1.56 11.29
CA TYR A 35 -8.61 -1.20 12.31
C TYR A 35 -7.42 -0.47 11.68
N CYS A 36 -7.55 0.86 11.57
CA CYS A 36 -6.44 1.74 11.25
C CYS A 36 -6.15 2.67 12.44
N PHE A 37 -4.88 2.98 12.64
CA PHE A 37 -4.45 3.98 13.60
C PHE A 37 -3.37 4.87 13.00
N THR A 38 -3.24 6.07 13.55
CA THR A 38 -2.27 7.06 13.13
C THR A 38 -1.32 7.38 14.27
N GLY A 39 -0.10 7.78 13.93
CA GLY A 39 0.92 8.18 14.90
C GLY A 39 1.76 9.34 14.38
N ILE A 40 2.66 9.82 15.21
CA ILE A 40 3.55 10.95 14.90
C ILE A 40 4.94 10.47 14.48
N ILE A 41 5.66 11.34 13.77
CA ILE A 41 7.08 11.13 13.45
C ILE A 41 7.91 11.53 14.65
N THR A 42 8.86 10.68 14.99
CA THR A 42 9.88 10.95 16.00
C THR A 42 11.18 11.30 15.29
N THR A 43 11.83 12.36 15.76
CA THR A 43 13.13 12.82 15.26
C THR A 43 14.16 12.65 16.35
N GLU A 44 15.25 11.95 16.06
CA GLU A 44 16.31 11.65 17.00
C GLU A 44 17.65 12.11 16.43
N THR A 45 18.39 12.87 17.22
CA THR A 45 19.74 13.31 16.87
C THR A 45 20.73 12.32 17.45
N THR A 46 21.51 11.67 16.60
CA THR A 46 22.57 10.75 17.04
C THR A 46 23.75 11.53 17.62
N SER A 47 24.58 10.87 18.43
CA SER A 47 25.80 11.45 19.01
C SER A 47 26.80 11.96 17.97
N SER A 48 26.70 11.50 16.72
CA SER A 48 27.45 12.00 15.56
C SER A 48 26.89 13.30 14.96
N GLY A 49 25.81 13.85 15.49
CA GLY A 49 25.11 15.02 14.95
C GLY A 49 24.19 14.72 13.76
N SER A 50 23.94 13.45 13.43
CA SER A 50 23.03 13.07 12.35
C SER A 50 21.59 13.04 12.85
N VAL A 51 20.65 13.55 12.05
CA VAL A 51 19.22 13.50 12.38
C VAL A 51 18.59 12.27 11.72
N ARG A 52 18.01 11.38 12.52
CA ARG A 52 17.21 10.25 12.05
C ARG A 52 15.74 10.53 12.34
N GLN A 53 14.89 10.18 11.40
CA GLN A 53 13.45 10.35 11.52
C GLN A 53 12.78 9.00 11.27
N TYR A 54 11.85 8.64 12.15
CA TYR A 54 11.17 7.35 12.14
C TYR A 54 9.79 7.48 12.77
N CYS A 55 8.93 6.49 12.54
CA CYS A 55 7.62 6.40 13.17
C CYS A 55 7.58 5.23 14.14
N ILE A 56 6.94 5.42 15.30
CA ILE A 56 6.77 4.38 16.32
C ILE A 56 5.44 3.66 16.08
N THR A 57 5.48 2.35 15.86
CA THR A 57 4.30 1.54 15.53
C THR A 57 3.72 0.80 16.72
N GLY A 58 4.52 0.55 17.78
CA GLY A 58 4.13 -0.29 18.92
C GLY A 58 3.89 -1.77 18.55
N MET A 59 4.35 -2.18 17.38
CA MET A 59 4.24 -3.52 16.80
C MET A 59 5.62 -4.01 16.38
N THR A 60 5.76 -5.20 15.80
CA THR A 60 7.09 -5.65 15.34
C THR A 60 7.26 -5.40 13.83
N PRO A 61 8.25 -4.61 13.38
CA PRO A 61 9.23 -3.83 14.15
C PRO A 61 8.65 -2.57 14.83
N ASP A 62 9.18 -2.22 16.01
CA ASP A 62 8.65 -1.16 16.91
C ASP A 62 8.74 0.23 16.29
N ASN A 63 9.68 0.40 15.36
CA ASN A 63 9.84 1.60 14.57
C ASN A 63 10.00 1.25 13.09
N ILE A 64 9.57 2.18 12.24
CA ILE A 64 9.79 2.12 10.79
C ILE A 64 10.40 3.43 10.32
N SER A 65 11.30 3.34 9.35
CA SER A 65 11.85 4.50 8.67
C SER A 65 10.78 5.20 7.82
N ILE A 66 11.01 6.48 7.52
CA ILE A 66 10.22 7.18 6.50
C ILE A 66 10.44 6.47 5.16
N GLY A 67 9.35 6.20 4.44
CA GLY A 67 9.45 5.50 3.17
C GLY A 67 8.16 4.82 2.74
N PRO A 68 8.28 3.83 1.82
CA PRO A 68 7.13 3.10 1.29
C PRO A 68 6.39 2.31 2.37
N LEU A 69 5.31 1.65 1.99
CA LEU A 69 4.52 0.82 2.90
C LEU A 69 5.40 -0.31 3.51
N HIS A 70 5.51 -0.31 4.84
CA HIS A 70 6.15 -1.34 5.65
C HIS A 70 5.10 -2.29 6.22
N THR A 71 5.31 -3.59 6.07
CA THR A 71 4.49 -4.60 6.75
C THR A 71 5.00 -4.81 8.16
N VAL A 72 4.12 -4.64 9.15
CA VAL A 72 4.42 -4.87 10.56
C VAL A 72 3.45 -5.88 11.15
N TYR A 73 3.89 -6.61 12.17
CA TYR A 73 3.12 -7.66 12.81
C TYR A 73 2.64 -7.22 14.17
N GLY A 74 1.33 -7.26 14.38
CA GLY A 74 0.72 -7.00 15.67
C GLY A 74 1.21 -8.02 16.70
N ASN A 75 1.68 -7.52 17.85
CA ASN A 75 2.03 -8.36 18.99
C ASN A 75 0.75 -8.99 19.61
N ARG A 76 0.89 -9.75 20.71
CA ARG A 76 -0.20 -10.46 21.40
C ARG A 76 -1.44 -9.59 21.69
N SER A 77 -1.27 -8.28 21.88
CA SER A 77 -2.34 -7.32 22.15
C SER A 77 -3.11 -6.86 20.91
N HIS A 78 -2.48 -6.87 19.72
CA HIS A 78 -3.03 -6.27 18.49
C HIS A 78 -3.36 -7.28 17.39
N GLY A 79 -2.76 -8.47 17.43
CA GLY A 79 -3.09 -9.66 16.61
C GLY A 79 -3.30 -9.41 15.11
N GLY A 80 -2.40 -9.91 14.27
CA GLY A 80 -2.55 -9.89 12.81
C GLY A 80 -1.49 -9.05 12.11
N ILE A 81 -1.66 -8.85 10.80
CA ILE A 81 -0.70 -8.17 9.94
C ILE A 81 -1.21 -6.75 9.68
N TYR A 82 -0.32 -5.76 9.73
CA TYR A 82 -0.63 -4.36 9.49
C TYR A 82 0.28 -3.81 8.39
N GLY A 83 -0.28 -3.02 7.48
CA GLY A 83 0.45 -2.21 6.52
C GLY A 83 0.61 -0.80 7.09
N CYS A 84 1.84 -0.39 7.34
CA CYS A 84 2.19 0.90 7.91
C CYS A 84 2.95 1.76 6.91
N SER A 85 2.55 3.01 6.72
CA SER A 85 3.31 4.00 5.95
C SER A 85 3.72 5.14 6.88
N CYS A 86 5.00 5.51 6.83
CA CYS A 86 5.56 6.64 7.58
C CYS A 86 6.00 7.71 6.57
N GLU A 87 5.32 8.85 6.58
CA GLU A 87 5.56 9.92 5.62
C GLU A 87 5.72 11.26 6.34
N LEU A 88 6.72 12.05 5.94
CA LEU A 88 7.04 13.36 6.51
C LEU A 88 5.85 14.31 6.64
N ALA A 89 4.96 14.32 5.64
CA ALA A 89 3.83 15.23 5.61
C ALA A 89 2.63 14.74 6.44
N THR A 90 2.44 13.42 6.55
CA THR A 90 1.19 12.85 7.10
C THR A 90 1.39 12.04 8.38
N GLY A 91 2.63 11.78 8.78
CA GLY A 91 2.96 10.97 9.95
C GLY A 91 2.90 9.47 9.69
N LEU A 92 2.61 8.71 10.75
CA LEU A 92 2.41 7.28 10.68
C LEU A 92 0.95 6.97 10.37
N LYS A 93 0.71 6.06 9.43
CA LYS A 93 -0.60 5.44 9.18
C LYS A 93 -0.44 3.94 9.11
N CYS A 94 -1.10 3.22 9.99
CA CYS A 94 -1.07 1.76 10.04
C CYS A 94 -2.47 1.20 9.92
N CYS A 95 -2.67 0.22 9.05
CA CYS A 95 -3.96 -0.42 8.83
C CYS A 95 -3.82 -1.93 8.85
N LYS A 96 -4.73 -2.62 9.55
CA LYS A 96 -4.76 -4.08 9.57
C LYS A 96 -5.09 -4.62 8.17
N VAL A 97 -4.24 -5.52 7.68
CA VAL A 97 -4.43 -6.22 6.41
C VAL A 97 -5.18 -7.51 6.69
N PHE A 98 -6.37 -7.65 6.10
CA PHE A 98 -7.14 -8.88 6.10
C PHE A 98 -6.81 -9.63 4.80
N ILE A 99 -6.16 -10.79 4.93
CA ILE A 99 -5.97 -11.71 3.82
C ILE A 99 -7.18 -12.66 3.87
N LEU A 100 -8.14 -12.44 2.97
CA LEU A 100 -9.33 -13.27 2.75
C LEU A 100 -9.01 -14.41 1.78
#